data_AF-A0ABD1QSD8-F1
#
_entry.id   AF-A0ABD1QSD8-F1
#
_cell.length_a   1.000
_cell.length_b   1.000
_cell.length_c   1.000
_cell.angle_alpha   90.00
_cell.angle_beta   90.00
_cell.angle_gamma   90.00
#
_symmetry.space_group_name_H-M   'P 1'
#
loop_
_entity.id
_entity.type
_entity.pdbx_description
1 polymer ?
#
loop_
_entity_poly.entity_id
_entity_poly.type
_entity_poly.pdbx_seq_one_letter_code
_entity_poly.pdbx_strand_id
1 'polypeptide(L)'
;MKRICGPEIAKFLDGRSLVMLAATCTWFNRIIMDDSVWKYVCLRDLKVPGPGKVAFNWIKLYATAFDGSHSYMFRQQEKHIDWMRIGAFFFDSREALLTETLIAPLKIPIEETTQNMLDLNGCFLLNNVKFGIWIADLQLVRCPVCDLNTCDGTMQTLDARHIELFLSEGYKDGSWEYELLGSHDINKQADGASAGILDMKHLKDQSTSDIFCLKTWVGARTDWQPKALMTLHAVAVNTNLQENEGLNVKFHTMKNGKDGEVVAIRISQQLL
;
A
#
# COMPACT_ATOMS: atom_id res chain seq x y z
N MET A 1 9.33 -8.85 43.50
CA MET A 1 9.29 -7.95 42.32
C MET A 1 8.49 -8.64 41.21
N LYS A 2 7.32 -8.11 40.85
CA LYS A 2 6.52 -8.64 39.73
C LYS A 2 7.34 -8.52 38.44
N ARG A 3 7.49 -9.61 37.69
CA ARG A 3 8.14 -9.61 36.37
C ARG A 3 7.30 -8.73 35.45
N ILE A 4 7.80 -7.54 35.12
CA ILE A 4 7.24 -6.75 34.03
C ILE A 4 7.65 -7.49 32.75
N CYS A 5 6.69 -8.14 32.10
CA CYS A 5 6.93 -8.81 30.82
C CYS A 5 7.11 -7.73 29.74
N GLY A 6 8.13 -7.87 28.89
CA GLY A 6 8.43 -6.93 27.80
C GLY A 6 7.22 -6.45 26.99
N PRO A 7 6.24 -7.31 26.66
CA PRO A 7 5.02 -6.90 25.96
C PRO A 7 4.19 -5.84 26.68
N GLU A 8 4.23 -5.74 28.02
CA GLU A 8 3.50 -4.71 28.78
C GLU A 8 4.11 -3.33 28.63
N ILE A 9 5.44 -3.22 28.60
CA ILE A 9 6.16 -1.96 28.32
C ILE A 9 5.90 -1.53 26.88
N ALA A 10 5.92 -2.50 25.97
CA ALA A 10 5.69 -2.29 24.54
C ALA A 10 4.30 -1.75 24.20
N LYS A 11 3.31 -1.83 25.11
CA LYS A 11 1.99 -1.21 24.88
C LYS A 11 2.06 0.31 24.78
N PHE A 12 2.99 0.94 25.51
CA PHE A 12 2.99 2.38 25.74
C PHE A 12 4.07 3.15 24.97
N LEU A 13 5.01 2.44 24.34
CA LEU A 13 6.14 3.05 23.63
C LEU A 13 6.08 2.74 22.14
N ASP A 14 6.41 3.73 21.30
CA ASP A 14 6.69 3.53 19.88
C ASP A 14 8.01 2.77 19.68
N GLY A 15 8.25 2.29 18.45
CA GLY A 15 9.47 1.55 18.14
C GLY A 15 10.77 2.29 18.45
N ARG A 16 10.85 3.61 18.21
CA ARG A 16 12.05 4.41 18.49
C ARG A 16 12.30 4.51 20.00
N SER A 17 11.25 4.79 20.76
CA SER A 17 11.28 4.85 22.22
C SER A 17 11.69 3.50 22.84
N LEU A 18 11.28 2.38 22.25
CA LEU A 18 11.71 1.05 22.67
C LEU A 18 13.21 0.81 22.43
N VAL A 19 13.73 1.19 21.26
CA VAL A 19 15.18 1.08 20.98
C VAL A 19 15.98 1.95 21.95
N MET A 20 15.51 3.18 22.22
CA MET A 20 16.15 4.08 23.19
C MET A 20 16.17 3.46 24.59
N LEU A 21 15.07 2.86 25.04
CA LEU A 21 15.00 2.16 26.32
C LEU A 21 15.95 0.94 26.36
N ALA A 22 16.03 0.18 25.27
CA ALA A 22 16.93 -0.97 25.14
C ALA A 22 18.40 -0.59 25.25
N ALA A 23 18.77 0.64 24.87
CA ALA A 23 20.13 1.15 24.96
C ALA A 23 20.52 1.60 26.38
N THR A 24 19.56 1.74 27.32
CA THR A 24 19.86 2.26 28.67
C THR A 24 20.57 1.26 29.57
N CYS A 25 20.27 -0.04 29.47
CA CYS A 25 20.96 -1.09 30.23
C CYS A 25 20.76 -2.49 29.62
N THR A 26 21.61 -3.44 30.01
CA THR A 26 21.58 -4.83 29.52
C THR A 26 20.30 -5.58 29.88
N TRP A 27 19.63 -5.21 30.98
CA TRP A 27 18.37 -5.81 31.38
C TRP A 27 17.23 -5.42 30.44
N PHE A 28 17.07 -4.12 30.15
CA PHE A 28 16.09 -3.65 29.16
C PHE A 28 16.40 -4.17 27.76
N ASN A 29 17.68 -4.19 27.38
CA ASN A 29 18.11 -4.75 26.10
C ASN A 29 17.60 -6.19 25.90
N ARG A 30 17.84 -7.08 26.87
CA ARG A 30 17.41 -8.49 26.79
C ARG A 30 15.91 -8.66 26.66
N ILE A 31 15.12 -7.79 27.32
CA ILE A 31 13.66 -7.86 27.29
C ILE A 31 13.10 -7.30 25.99
N ILE A 32 13.62 -6.16 25.53
CA ILE A 32 13.10 -5.45 24.35
C ILE A 32 13.53 -6.12 23.06
N MET A 33 14.71 -6.74 23.02
CA MET A 33 15.19 -7.47 21.85
C MET A 33 14.60 -8.90 21.74
N ASP A 34 13.58 -9.22 22.54
CA ASP A 34 12.77 -10.41 22.33
C ASP A 34 11.84 -10.20 21.12
N ASP A 35 11.87 -11.13 20.17
CA ASP A 35 11.15 -10.99 18.90
C ASP A 35 9.62 -10.92 19.08
N SER A 36 9.08 -11.50 20.17
CA SER A 36 7.65 -11.42 20.48
C SER A 36 7.21 -10.00 20.86
N VAL A 37 8.11 -9.19 21.40
CA VAL A 37 7.85 -7.76 21.65
C VAL A 37 7.66 -7.05 20.31
N TRP A 38 8.55 -7.27 19.36
CA TRP A 38 8.48 -6.63 18.05
C TRP A 38 7.33 -7.15 17.19
N LYS A 39 6.94 -8.42 17.34
CA LYS A 39 5.67 -8.93 16.80
C LYS A 39 4.50 -8.10 17.30
N TYR A 40 4.41 -7.91 18.62
CA TYR A 40 3.32 -7.13 19.22
C TYR A 40 3.33 -5.68 18.73
N VAL A 41 4.49 -5.02 18.76
CA VAL A 41 4.66 -3.62 18.32
C VAL A 41 4.28 -3.47 16.85
N CYS A 42 4.77 -4.35 15.98
CA CYS A 42 4.47 -4.32 14.56
C CYS A 42 2.96 -4.45 14.30
N LEU A 43 2.28 -5.43 14.92
CA LEU A 43 0.85 -5.63 14.75
C LEU A 43 0.01 -4.48 15.33
N ARG A 44 0.42 -3.91 16.47
CA ARG A 44 -0.22 -2.74 17.09
C ARG A 44 -0.12 -1.53 16.16
N ASP A 45 1.07 -1.24 15.66
CA ASP A 45 1.33 -0.04 14.86
C ASP A 45 0.70 -0.14 13.48
N LEU A 46 0.65 -1.35 12.91
CA LEU A 46 -0.06 -1.64 11.66
C LEU A 46 -1.58 -1.80 11.82
N LYS A 47 -2.08 -2.02 13.04
CA LYS A 47 -3.50 -2.26 13.37
C LYS A 47 -4.12 -3.45 12.60
N VAL A 48 -3.34 -4.52 12.40
CA VAL A 48 -3.73 -5.73 11.66
C VAL A 48 -3.71 -6.97 12.56
N PRO A 49 -4.49 -8.02 12.24
CA PRO A 49 -4.44 -9.28 12.97
C PRO A 49 -3.09 -9.98 12.82
N GLY A 50 -2.75 -10.80 13.80
CA GLY A 50 -1.52 -11.59 13.75
C GLY A 50 -1.59 -12.69 12.68
N PRO A 51 -0.59 -12.84 11.80
CA PRO A 51 -0.59 -13.81 10.69
C PRO A 51 -0.29 -15.25 11.15
N GLY A 52 -0.58 -15.61 12.40
CA GLY A 52 -0.22 -16.91 12.97
C GLY A 52 1.28 -17.08 13.23
N LYS A 53 1.81 -18.27 12.91
CA LYS A 53 3.25 -18.59 12.98
C LYS A 53 3.92 -18.17 11.68
N VAL A 54 5.03 -17.44 11.80
CA VAL A 54 5.81 -16.94 10.66
C VAL A 54 7.26 -17.36 10.82
N ALA A 55 7.97 -17.49 9.69
CA ALA A 55 9.38 -17.88 9.67
C ALA A 55 10.35 -16.68 9.74
N PHE A 56 9.85 -15.46 9.50
CA PHE A 56 10.65 -14.25 9.51
C PHE A 56 10.84 -13.67 10.93
N ASN A 57 11.88 -12.84 11.07
CA ASN A 57 12.20 -12.14 12.31
C ASN A 57 11.49 -10.78 12.37
N TRP A 58 10.68 -10.57 13.42
CA TRP A 58 9.87 -9.36 13.58
C TRP A 58 10.69 -8.10 13.85
N ILE A 59 11.83 -8.22 14.56
CA ILE A 59 12.74 -7.08 14.78
C ILE A 59 13.25 -6.54 13.45
N LYS A 60 13.80 -7.43 12.61
CA LYS A 60 14.32 -7.08 11.28
C LYS A 60 13.22 -6.49 10.42
N LEU A 61 12.05 -7.11 10.44
CA LEU A 61 10.91 -6.66 9.66
C LEU A 61 10.46 -5.25 10.05
N TYR A 62 10.32 -5.00 11.35
CA TYR A 62 9.95 -3.68 11.84
C TYR A 62 10.99 -2.64 11.42
N ALA A 63 12.28 -2.95 11.55
CA ALA A 63 13.34 -2.04 11.10
C ALA A 63 13.20 -1.70 9.61
N THR A 64 13.05 -2.71 8.73
CA THR A 64 13.00 -2.51 7.28
C THR A 64 11.69 -1.94 6.76
N ALA A 65 10.57 -2.13 7.47
CA ALA A 65 9.25 -1.67 7.03
C ALA A 65 8.88 -0.27 7.59
N PHE A 66 9.63 0.22 8.58
CA PHE A 66 9.36 1.50 9.27
C PHE A 66 10.54 2.49 9.21
N ASP A 67 11.67 2.14 8.60
CA ASP A 67 12.79 3.07 8.42
C ASP A 67 12.55 4.14 7.34
N GLY A 68 11.47 4.00 6.55
CA GLY A 68 11.12 4.92 5.48
C GLY A 68 11.87 4.67 4.17
N SER A 69 12.83 3.75 4.14
CA SER A 69 13.63 3.42 2.95
C SER A 69 12.81 2.77 1.85
N HIS A 70 11.63 2.24 2.20
CA HIS A 70 10.74 1.57 1.27
C HIS A 70 9.92 2.50 0.40
N SER A 71 9.80 3.81 0.68
CA SER A 71 9.07 4.71 -0.22
C SER A 71 9.72 4.73 -1.61
N TYR A 72 9.05 5.31 -2.61
CA TYR A 72 9.56 5.46 -3.99
C TYR A 72 11.01 6.01 -4.04
N MET A 73 11.42 6.69 -2.96
CA MET A 73 12.77 7.11 -2.62
C MET A 73 13.90 6.13 -2.97
N PHE A 74 13.72 4.80 -2.92
CA PHE A 74 14.86 3.91 -3.22
C PHE A 74 15.30 3.96 -4.71
N ARG A 75 14.41 4.24 -5.65
CA ARG A 75 14.71 4.05 -7.09
C ARG A 75 14.74 5.33 -7.92
N GLN A 76 14.02 6.36 -7.51
CA GLN A 76 13.96 7.64 -8.23
C GLN A 76 13.75 8.79 -7.26
N GLN A 77 14.66 8.90 -6.28
CA GLN A 77 14.63 9.93 -5.25
C GLN A 77 14.50 11.35 -5.84
N GLU A 78 15.14 11.58 -6.99
CA GLU A 78 15.11 12.85 -7.74
C GLU A 78 13.70 13.28 -8.15
N LYS A 79 12.79 12.31 -8.37
CA LYS A 79 11.41 12.56 -8.85
C LYS A 79 10.40 12.56 -7.72
N HIS A 80 10.78 12.15 -6.52
CA HIS A 80 9.85 12.07 -5.40
C HIS A 80 9.48 13.46 -4.88
N ILE A 81 8.18 13.74 -4.75
CA ILE A 81 7.67 15.01 -4.23
C ILE A 81 7.29 14.83 -2.76
N ASP A 82 6.38 13.90 -2.49
CA ASP A 82 5.86 13.66 -1.14
C ASP A 82 5.27 12.25 -1.01
N TRP A 83 5.12 11.77 0.22
CA TRP A 83 4.51 10.47 0.49
C TRP A 83 3.74 10.45 1.80
N MET A 84 2.83 9.48 1.89
CA MET A 84 2.09 9.19 3.11
C MET A 84 1.95 7.68 3.30
N ARG A 85 2.33 7.17 4.48
CA ARG A 85 1.93 5.83 4.91
C ARG A 85 0.42 5.84 5.16
N ILE A 86 -0.33 5.05 4.40
CA ILE A 86 -1.77 4.88 4.61
C ILE A 86 -2.01 3.95 5.80
N GLY A 87 -1.27 2.83 5.84
CA GLY A 87 -1.37 1.84 6.91
C GLY A 87 -1.11 0.43 6.39
N ALA A 88 -1.78 -0.55 6.98
CA ALA A 88 -1.76 -1.92 6.51
C ALA A 88 -3.15 -2.56 6.51
N PHE A 89 -3.34 -3.44 5.53
CA PHE A 89 -4.53 -4.25 5.35
C PHE A 89 -4.12 -5.70 5.15
N PHE A 90 -5.08 -6.59 5.04
CA PHE A 90 -4.88 -8.02 5.02
C PHE A 90 -5.52 -8.65 3.78
N PHE A 91 -4.79 -9.54 3.12
CA PHE A 91 -5.37 -10.46 2.13
C PHE A 91 -5.51 -11.84 2.76
N ASP A 92 -6.74 -12.34 2.79
CA ASP A 92 -7.05 -13.71 3.23
C ASP A 92 -7.58 -14.58 2.07
N SER A 93 -7.65 -14.01 0.85
CA SER A 93 -7.83 -14.71 -0.42
C SER A 93 -6.62 -14.53 -1.35
N ARG A 94 -6.62 -15.21 -2.51
CA ARG A 94 -5.61 -15.06 -3.57
C ARG A 94 -6.02 -14.09 -4.67
N GLU A 95 -7.17 -13.45 -4.52
CA GLU A 95 -7.81 -12.65 -5.56
C GLU A 95 -7.93 -11.21 -5.07
N ALA A 96 -7.29 -10.30 -5.80
CA ALA A 96 -7.40 -8.86 -5.54
C ALA A 96 -8.12 -8.16 -6.69
N LEU A 97 -9.02 -7.25 -6.33
CA LEU A 97 -9.60 -6.29 -7.26
C LEU A 97 -8.78 -5.00 -7.20
N LEU A 98 -8.21 -4.62 -8.33
CA LEU A 98 -7.60 -3.31 -8.54
C LEU A 98 -8.59 -2.44 -9.30
N THR A 99 -8.76 -1.18 -8.91
CA THR A 99 -9.71 -0.30 -9.58
C THR A 99 -9.23 1.15 -9.57
N GLU A 100 -9.51 1.87 -10.64
CA GLU A 100 -9.35 3.32 -10.72
C GLU A 100 -10.65 4.08 -10.43
N THR A 101 -11.76 3.35 -10.30
CA THR A 101 -13.08 3.89 -9.95
C THR A 101 -13.54 3.37 -8.60
N LEU A 102 -14.02 4.28 -7.75
CA LEU A 102 -14.53 3.98 -6.41
C LEU A 102 -16.03 4.29 -6.31
N ILE A 103 -16.72 4.31 -7.45
CA ILE A 103 -18.16 4.55 -7.53
C ILE A 103 -18.90 3.22 -7.60
N ALA A 104 -19.75 2.96 -6.61
CA ALA A 104 -20.60 1.76 -6.60
C ALA A 104 -21.82 1.91 -7.54
N PRO A 105 -22.35 0.79 -8.08
CA PRO A 105 -21.83 -0.57 -7.94
C PRO A 105 -20.68 -0.84 -8.92
N LEU A 106 -19.60 -1.46 -8.44
CA LEU A 106 -18.60 -2.02 -9.32
C LEU A 106 -19.22 -3.20 -10.08
N LYS A 107 -19.31 -3.08 -11.41
CA LYS A 107 -19.65 -4.21 -12.26
C LYS A 107 -18.37 -5.05 -12.39
N ILE A 108 -18.35 -6.21 -11.76
CA ILE A 108 -17.23 -7.15 -11.88
C ILE A 108 -17.70 -8.27 -12.79
N PRO A 109 -17.20 -8.35 -14.04
CA PRO A 109 -17.57 -9.43 -14.94
C PRO A 109 -16.99 -10.74 -14.41
N ILE A 110 -17.82 -11.79 -14.40
CA ILE A 110 -17.45 -13.11 -13.87
C ILE A 110 -16.57 -13.88 -14.90
N GLU A 111 -16.61 -13.52 -16.18
CA GLU A 111 -16.00 -14.31 -17.28
C GLU A 111 -15.58 -13.45 -18.49
N GLU A 112 -14.70 -12.45 -18.30
CA GLU A 112 -14.14 -11.69 -19.43
C GLU A 112 -12.61 -11.69 -19.41
N THR A 113 -11.99 -11.49 -20.57
CA THR A 113 -10.54 -11.30 -20.66
C THR A 113 -10.12 -10.05 -19.88
N THR A 114 -8.92 -10.08 -19.32
CA THR A 114 -8.40 -9.01 -18.46
C THR A 114 -8.40 -7.62 -19.12
N GLN A 115 -8.21 -7.55 -20.44
CA GLN A 115 -8.29 -6.30 -21.20
C GLN A 115 -9.72 -5.75 -21.28
N ASN A 116 -10.72 -6.63 -21.47
CA ASN A 116 -12.12 -6.22 -21.52
C ASN A 116 -12.61 -5.67 -20.17
N MET A 117 -12.11 -6.21 -19.05
CA MET A 117 -12.44 -5.70 -17.70
C MET A 117 -11.92 -4.28 -17.48
N LEU A 118 -10.69 -3.99 -17.92
CA LEU A 118 -10.10 -2.65 -17.87
C LEU A 118 -10.90 -1.66 -18.71
N ASP A 119 -11.15 -2.00 -19.98
CA ASP A 119 -11.80 -1.10 -20.94
C ASP A 119 -13.27 -0.80 -20.56
N LEU A 120 -13.96 -1.73 -19.89
CA LEU A 120 -15.38 -1.58 -19.53
C LEU A 120 -15.62 -0.94 -18.15
N ASN A 121 -14.76 -1.21 -17.17
CA ASN A 121 -15.03 -0.88 -15.77
C ASN A 121 -13.87 -0.20 -15.03
N GLY A 122 -12.72 0.01 -15.67
CA GLY A 122 -11.53 0.59 -15.03
C GLY A 122 -11.00 -0.29 -13.89
N CYS A 123 -11.18 -1.61 -13.99
CA CYS A 123 -10.79 -2.56 -12.95
C CYS A 123 -10.01 -3.75 -13.51
N PHE A 124 -9.19 -4.35 -12.65
CA PHE A 124 -8.35 -5.50 -12.96
C PHE A 124 -8.48 -6.54 -11.85
N LEU A 125 -8.86 -7.76 -12.21
CA LEU A 125 -8.82 -8.89 -11.29
C LEU A 125 -7.44 -9.55 -11.33
N LEU A 126 -6.77 -9.54 -10.19
CA LEU A 126 -5.45 -10.11 -10.01
C LEU A 126 -5.53 -11.42 -9.23
N ASN A 127 -4.91 -12.46 -9.77
CA ASN A 127 -4.83 -13.78 -9.16
C ASN A 127 -3.46 -14.03 -8.52
N ASN A 128 -3.40 -15.07 -7.68
CA ASN A 128 -2.16 -15.53 -7.03
C ASN A 128 -1.51 -14.46 -6.14
N VAL A 129 -2.33 -13.64 -5.47
CA VAL A 129 -1.86 -12.66 -4.48
C VAL A 129 -1.41 -13.38 -3.21
N LYS A 130 -0.27 -12.95 -2.66
CA LYS A 130 0.26 -13.53 -1.43
C LYS A 130 -0.63 -13.19 -0.23
N PHE A 131 -1.03 -14.22 0.53
CA PHE A 131 -1.77 -14.05 1.77
C PHE A 131 -0.98 -13.28 2.83
N GLY A 132 -1.68 -12.55 3.68
CA GLY A 132 -1.12 -11.95 4.88
C GLY A 132 -1.23 -10.43 4.91
N ILE A 133 -0.29 -9.80 5.63
CA ILE A 133 -0.27 -8.36 5.87
C ILE A 133 0.36 -7.65 4.67
N TRP A 134 -0.32 -6.60 4.21
CA TRP A 134 0.15 -5.71 3.16
C TRP A 134 0.21 -4.28 3.68
N ILE A 135 1.31 -3.59 3.39
CA ILE A 135 1.54 -2.21 3.76
C ILE A 135 1.25 -1.33 2.54
N ALA A 136 0.42 -0.31 2.74
CA ALA A 136 -0.01 0.60 1.70
C ALA A 136 0.56 2.01 1.93
N ASP A 137 1.09 2.60 0.86
CA ASP A 137 1.63 3.94 0.83
C ASP A 137 1.08 4.70 -0.38
N LEU A 138 0.84 5.99 -0.19
CA LEU A 138 0.58 6.93 -1.27
C LEU A 138 1.87 7.68 -1.58
N GLN A 139 2.19 7.82 -2.86
CA GLN A 139 3.35 8.57 -3.33
C GLN A 139 2.89 9.63 -4.34
N LEU A 140 3.45 10.83 -4.22
CA LEU A 140 3.38 11.89 -5.23
C LEU A 140 4.76 12.04 -5.84
N VAL A 141 4.82 11.96 -7.16
CA VAL A 141 6.09 12.02 -7.89
C VAL A 141 5.96 12.93 -9.10
N ARG A 142 7.07 13.51 -9.54
CA ARG A 142 7.17 14.22 -10.81
C ARG A 142 6.98 13.24 -11.97
N CYS A 143 6.46 13.74 -13.08
CA CYS A 143 6.18 12.93 -14.25
C CYS A 143 7.43 12.13 -14.67
N PRO A 144 7.30 10.80 -14.84
CA PRO A 144 8.45 9.96 -15.16
C PRO A 144 8.92 10.16 -16.61
N VAL A 145 8.09 10.72 -17.50
CA VAL A 145 8.33 10.87 -18.94
C VAL A 145 9.14 12.13 -19.28
N CYS A 146 8.98 13.21 -18.51
CA CYS A 146 9.67 14.48 -18.72
C CYS A 146 10.66 14.73 -17.57
N ASP A 147 11.92 15.04 -17.90
CA ASP A 147 12.90 15.54 -16.91
C ASP A 147 12.89 17.07 -16.83
N LEU A 148 11.85 17.70 -17.38
CA LEU A 148 11.71 19.15 -17.41
C LEU A 148 11.11 19.65 -16.09
N ASN A 149 11.80 20.58 -15.43
CA ASN A 149 11.29 21.27 -14.22
C ASN A 149 10.01 22.08 -14.48
N THR A 150 9.64 22.29 -15.75
CA THR A 150 8.43 23.00 -16.20
C THR A 150 7.26 22.06 -16.50
N CYS A 151 7.43 20.76 -16.27
CA CYS A 151 6.40 19.77 -16.52
C CYS A 151 5.50 19.68 -15.27
N ASP A 152 4.28 20.19 -15.37
CA ASP A 152 3.31 20.19 -14.26
C ASP A 152 2.79 18.79 -13.91
N GLY A 153 3.13 17.78 -14.71
CA GLY A 153 2.66 16.40 -14.56
C GLY A 153 3.08 15.80 -13.22
N THR A 154 2.23 15.93 -12.21
CA THR A 154 2.34 15.18 -10.96
C THR A 154 1.65 13.84 -11.17
N MET A 155 2.32 12.76 -10.78
CA MET A 155 1.76 11.41 -10.79
C MET A 155 1.48 10.97 -9.36
N GLN A 156 0.25 10.50 -9.14
CA GLN A 156 -0.13 9.82 -7.90
C GLN A 156 0.11 8.32 -8.04
N THR A 157 0.66 7.69 -7.01
CA THR A 157 0.86 6.24 -6.97
C THR A 157 0.36 5.65 -5.66
N LEU A 158 -0.57 4.69 -5.76
CA LEU A 158 -0.93 3.79 -4.66
C LEU A 158 -0.06 2.54 -4.73
N ASP A 159 0.85 2.39 -3.77
CA ASP A 159 1.71 1.23 -3.63
C ASP A 159 1.22 0.35 -2.47
N ALA A 160 1.02 -0.95 -2.72
CA ALA A 160 0.76 -1.95 -1.70
C ALA A 160 1.79 -3.07 -1.80
N ARG A 161 2.39 -3.46 -0.68
CA ARG A 161 3.44 -4.48 -0.62
C ARG A 161 3.22 -5.45 0.50
N HIS A 162 3.40 -6.74 0.20
CA HIS A 162 3.42 -7.78 1.22
C HIS A 162 4.54 -7.51 2.22
N ILE A 163 4.27 -7.69 3.50
CA ILE A 163 5.20 -7.33 4.58
C ILE A 163 6.54 -8.09 4.48
N GLU A 164 6.57 -9.30 3.94
CA GLU A 164 7.82 -10.06 3.79
C GLU A 164 8.72 -9.49 2.69
N LEU A 165 8.17 -8.71 1.76
CA LEU A 165 8.93 -8.11 0.66
C LEU A 165 10.04 -7.19 1.20
N PHE A 166 9.80 -6.49 2.32
CA PHE A 166 10.80 -5.62 2.96
C PHE A 166 12.01 -6.38 3.50
N LEU A 167 11.96 -7.72 3.58
CA LEU A 167 13.09 -8.55 3.97
C LEU A 167 13.88 -9.11 2.77
N SER A 168 13.34 -9.01 1.55
CA SER A 168 13.98 -9.52 0.34
C SER A 168 15.14 -8.63 -0.07
N GLU A 169 16.33 -9.21 -0.20
CA GLU A 169 17.52 -8.48 -0.68
C GLU A 169 17.31 -7.93 -2.09
N GLY A 170 16.68 -8.71 -2.98
CA GLY A 170 16.39 -8.26 -4.35
C GLY A 170 15.40 -7.09 -4.43
N TYR A 171 14.55 -6.94 -3.40
CA TYR A 171 13.72 -5.75 -3.26
C TYR A 171 14.53 -4.55 -2.77
N LYS A 172 15.34 -4.76 -1.72
CA LYS A 172 16.17 -3.73 -1.08
C LYS A 172 17.30 -3.22 -1.96
N ASP A 173 17.85 -4.04 -2.85
CA ASP A 173 18.92 -3.65 -3.77
C ASP A 173 18.39 -3.11 -5.11
N GLY A 174 17.07 -3.19 -5.33
CA GLY A 174 16.40 -2.68 -6.52
C GLY A 174 16.35 -3.64 -7.69
N SER A 175 16.90 -4.85 -7.60
CA SER A 175 16.95 -5.81 -8.72
C SER A 175 15.58 -6.36 -9.13
N TRP A 176 14.58 -6.34 -8.24
CA TRP A 176 13.22 -6.79 -8.55
C TRP A 176 12.42 -5.67 -9.19
N GLU A 177 11.88 -5.87 -10.38
CA GLU A 177 11.12 -4.83 -11.09
C GLU A 177 9.60 -5.06 -11.08
N TYR A 178 8.87 -3.97 -11.24
CA TYR A 178 7.43 -4.02 -11.47
C TYR A 178 7.15 -4.37 -12.94
N GLU A 179 6.24 -5.30 -13.16
CA GLU A 179 5.69 -5.68 -14.47
C GLU A 179 4.37 -4.94 -14.72
N LEU A 180 4.23 -4.33 -15.89
CA LEU A 180 2.97 -3.72 -16.33
C LEU A 180 1.93 -4.82 -16.60
N LEU A 181 0.80 -4.71 -15.92
CA LEU A 181 -0.36 -5.57 -16.14
C LEU A 181 -1.30 -5.03 -17.21
N GLY A 182 -1.47 -3.71 -17.23
CA GLY A 182 -2.37 -3.02 -18.16
C GLY A 182 -2.42 -1.53 -17.87
N SER A 183 -3.01 -0.80 -18.81
CA SER A 183 -3.18 0.65 -18.74
C SER A 183 -4.50 1.07 -19.35
N HIS A 184 -5.03 2.20 -18.89
CA HIS A 184 -6.26 2.79 -19.39
C HIS A 184 -6.11 4.31 -19.50
N ASP A 185 -6.53 4.86 -20.64
CA ASP A 185 -6.51 6.29 -20.93
C ASP A 185 -7.91 6.89 -20.76
N ILE A 186 -8.05 7.75 -19.76
CA ILE A 186 -9.23 8.56 -19.54
C ILE A 186 -9.03 9.86 -20.32
N ASN A 187 -9.40 9.88 -21.59
CA ASN A 187 -9.20 11.03 -22.51
C ASN A 187 -10.25 12.15 -22.33
N LYS A 188 -10.58 12.47 -21.07
CA LYS A 188 -11.53 13.52 -20.70
C LYS A 188 -11.20 14.01 -19.30
N GLN A 189 -11.66 15.23 -18.97
CA GLN A 189 -11.53 15.78 -17.62
C GLN A 189 -11.95 14.78 -16.54
N ALA A 190 -11.02 14.48 -15.64
CA ALA A 190 -11.25 13.67 -14.46
C ALA A 190 -11.49 14.55 -13.23
N ASP A 191 -12.54 14.25 -12.45
CA ASP A 191 -12.82 14.95 -11.19
C ASP A 191 -11.79 14.63 -10.10
N GLY A 192 -11.14 13.46 -10.19
CA GLY A 192 -10.19 12.98 -9.20
C GLY A 192 -9.34 11.82 -9.70
N ALA A 193 -8.14 11.69 -9.12
CA ALA A 193 -7.30 10.51 -9.22
C ALA A 193 -7.65 9.55 -8.08
N SER A 194 -8.55 8.61 -8.36
CA SER A 194 -8.98 7.55 -7.44
C SER A 194 -8.28 6.22 -7.73
N ALA A 195 -7.89 5.49 -6.69
CA ALA A 195 -7.40 4.12 -6.84
C ALA A 195 -7.80 3.27 -5.63
N GLY A 196 -8.06 1.98 -5.86
CA GLY A 196 -8.44 1.02 -4.83
C GLY A 196 -7.81 -0.36 -5.05
N ILE A 197 -7.44 -1.00 -3.95
CA ILE A 197 -6.95 -2.38 -3.89
C ILE A 197 -7.79 -3.10 -2.83
N LEU A 198 -8.52 -4.13 -3.23
CA LEU A 198 -9.49 -4.82 -2.37
C LEU A 198 -9.30 -6.33 -2.45
N ASP A 199 -9.43 -7.03 -1.32
CA ASP A 199 -9.61 -8.48 -1.30
C ASP A 199 -10.98 -8.82 -1.88
N MET A 200 -11.00 -9.57 -2.99
CA MET A 200 -12.22 -9.90 -3.73
C MET A 200 -13.24 -10.62 -2.86
N LYS A 201 -12.77 -11.50 -1.96
CA LYS A 201 -13.62 -12.26 -1.06
C LYS A 201 -14.45 -11.37 -0.13
N HIS A 202 -13.92 -10.21 0.23
CA HIS A 202 -14.49 -9.28 1.20
C HIS A 202 -15.16 -8.07 0.56
N LEU A 203 -15.33 -8.06 -0.76
CA LEU A 203 -15.91 -6.92 -1.48
C LEU A 203 -17.33 -6.56 -1.01
N LYS A 204 -18.11 -7.58 -0.64
CA LYS A 204 -19.51 -7.41 -0.18
C LYS A 204 -19.61 -7.21 1.33
N ASP A 205 -18.50 -7.21 2.05
CA ASP A 205 -18.51 -6.99 3.48
C ASP A 205 -18.88 -5.54 3.80
N GLN A 206 -19.61 -5.36 4.89
CA GLN A 206 -20.00 -4.03 5.35
C GLN A 206 -18.78 -3.13 5.58
N SER A 207 -17.69 -3.68 6.14
CA SER A 207 -16.45 -2.92 6.37
C SER A 207 -15.83 -2.39 5.08
N THR A 208 -15.95 -3.14 3.97
CA THR A 208 -15.39 -2.75 2.67
C THR A 208 -16.28 -1.72 1.96
N SER A 209 -17.58 -1.70 2.23
CA SER A 209 -18.52 -0.79 1.58
C SER A 209 -18.23 0.71 1.82
N ASP A 210 -17.58 1.04 2.93
CA ASP A 210 -17.19 2.41 3.28
C ASP A 210 -16.23 3.02 2.26
N ILE A 211 -15.41 2.18 1.60
CA ILE A 211 -14.50 2.59 0.51
C ILE A 211 -15.27 3.26 -0.63
N PHE A 212 -16.44 2.71 -0.98
CA PHE A 212 -17.27 3.22 -2.08
C PHE A 212 -18.14 4.41 -1.68
N CYS A 213 -18.24 4.72 -0.40
CA CYS A 213 -18.99 5.86 0.10
C CYS A 213 -18.13 7.13 0.12
N LEU A 214 -17.67 7.57 -1.05
CA LEU A 214 -16.68 8.66 -1.20
C LEU A 214 -16.98 9.89 -0.34
N LYS A 215 -18.25 10.31 -0.26
CA LYS A 215 -18.69 11.49 0.52
C LYS A 215 -18.30 11.45 2.01
N THR A 216 -17.97 10.28 2.56
CA THR A 216 -17.63 10.11 3.99
C THR A 216 -16.16 10.37 4.30
N TRP A 217 -15.27 10.30 3.30
CA TRP A 217 -13.82 10.32 3.54
C TRP A 217 -13.02 11.14 2.53
N VAL A 218 -13.54 11.40 1.32
CA VAL A 218 -12.87 12.28 0.37
C VAL A 218 -13.04 13.75 0.78
N GLY A 219 -12.07 14.58 0.39
CA GLY A 219 -12.13 16.01 0.61
C GLY A 219 -13.27 16.66 -0.20
N ALA A 220 -13.68 17.86 0.21
CA ALA A 220 -14.55 18.69 -0.62
C ALA A 220 -13.91 18.93 -2.00
N ARG A 221 -14.70 19.27 -3.03
CA ARG A 221 -14.19 19.41 -4.41
C ARG A 221 -13.00 20.36 -4.58
N THR A 222 -12.87 21.35 -3.69
CA THR A 222 -11.77 22.32 -3.68
C THR A 222 -10.60 21.92 -2.78
N ASP A 223 -10.69 20.79 -2.10
CA ASP A 223 -9.60 20.19 -1.33
C ASP A 223 -8.81 19.24 -2.24
N TRP A 224 -7.64 19.71 -2.67
CA TRP A 224 -6.71 18.96 -3.53
C TRP A 224 -5.72 18.12 -2.72
N GLN A 225 -5.85 18.06 -1.39
CA GLN A 225 -5.00 17.19 -0.58
C GLN A 225 -5.44 15.74 -0.76
N PRO A 226 -4.49 14.82 -1.03
CA PRO A 226 -4.82 13.41 -1.14
C PRO A 226 -5.47 12.87 0.13
N LYS A 227 -6.52 12.08 -0.04
CA LYS A 227 -7.17 11.34 1.04
C LYS A 227 -6.96 9.85 0.82
N ALA A 228 -6.94 9.12 1.93
CA ALA A 228 -6.90 7.68 1.91
C ALA A 228 -7.90 7.12 2.92
N LEU A 229 -8.49 5.98 2.57
CA LEU A 229 -9.30 5.18 3.48
C LEU A 229 -8.79 3.75 3.45
N MET A 230 -8.75 3.13 4.62
CA MET A 230 -8.29 1.77 4.81
C MET A 230 -9.26 1.02 5.69
N THR A 231 -9.54 -0.21 5.29
CA THR A 231 -10.31 -1.19 6.05
C THR A 231 -9.41 -2.39 6.29
N LEU A 232 -9.90 -3.42 6.99
CA LEU A 232 -9.10 -4.63 7.19
C LEU A 232 -8.71 -5.31 5.87
N HIS A 233 -9.54 -5.23 4.82
CA HIS A 233 -9.37 -6.00 3.58
C HIS A 233 -9.34 -5.13 2.31
N ALA A 234 -9.21 -3.81 2.47
CA ALA A 234 -9.14 -2.90 1.34
C ALA A 234 -8.42 -1.61 1.70
N VAL A 235 -7.80 -1.01 0.70
CA VAL A 235 -7.23 0.34 0.77
C VAL A 235 -7.63 1.13 -0.47
N ALA A 236 -7.92 2.41 -0.29
CA ALA A 236 -8.23 3.31 -1.37
C ALA A 236 -7.65 4.70 -1.13
N VAL A 237 -7.41 5.41 -2.23
CA VAL A 237 -6.96 6.80 -2.25
C VAL A 237 -7.81 7.61 -3.23
N ASN A 238 -7.94 8.90 -2.95
CA ASN A 238 -8.51 9.87 -3.87
C ASN A 238 -7.84 11.23 -3.71
N THR A 239 -7.45 11.83 -4.82
CA THR A 239 -7.06 13.24 -4.90
C THR A 239 -7.98 13.95 -5.86
N ASN A 240 -8.68 14.99 -5.41
CA ASN A 240 -9.49 15.81 -6.31
C ASN A 240 -8.56 16.60 -7.24
N LEU A 241 -8.90 16.64 -8.52
CA LEU A 241 -8.07 17.27 -9.54
C LEU A 241 -8.63 18.64 -9.96
N GLN A 242 -7.73 19.50 -10.41
CA GLN A 242 -8.10 20.72 -11.14
C GLN A 242 -8.50 20.35 -12.58
N GLU A 243 -8.85 21.34 -13.39
CA GLU A 243 -9.09 21.13 -14.82
C GLU A 243 -7.89 20.43 -15.47
N ASN A 244 -8.15 19.37 -16.24
CA ASN A 244 -7.14 18.50 -16.83
C ASN A 244 -7.65 17.89 -18.14
N GLU A 245 -6.72 17.43 -18.96
CA GLU A 245 -7.03 16.77 -20.25
C GLU A 245 -7.39 15.29 -20.08
N GLY A 246 -7.09 14.73 -18.91
CA GLY A 246 -7.39 13.36 -18.57
C GLY A 246 -6.36 12.68 -17.69
N LEU A 247 -6.46 11.35 -17.61
CA LEU A 247 -5.55 10.52 -16.83
C LEU A 247 -5.09 9.32 -17.64
N ASN A 248 -3.79 9.04 -17.59
CA ASN A 248 -3.25 7.72 -17.91
C ASN A 248 -3.11 6.92 -16.61
N VAL A 249 -3.85 5.82 -16.51
CA VAL A 249 -3.79 4.91 -15.37
C VAL A 249 -3.02 3.67 -15.76
N LYS A 250 -2.12 3.20 -14.90
CA LYS A 250 -1.39 1.94 -15.10
C LYS A 250 -1.43 1.08 -13.85
N PHE A 251 -1.59 -0.21 -14.08
CA PHE A 251 -1.57 -1.24 -13.05
C PHE A 251 -0.28 -2.05 -13.21
N HIS A 252 0.49 -2.17 -12.13
CA HIS A 252 1.71 -2.96 -12.12
C HIS A 252 1.73 -3.93 -10.96
N THR A 253 2.49 -5.01 -11.11
CA THR A 253 2.75 -5.97 -10.03
C THR A 253 4.20 -6.38 -9.96
N MET A 254 4.61 -6.88 -8.82
CA MET A 254 5.89 -7.56 -8.62
C MET A 254 5.61 -8.95 -8.08
N LYS A 255 6.28 -9.96 -8.65
CA LYS A 255 6.12 -11.37 -8.27
C LYS A 255 7.39 -11.89 -7.64
N ASN A 256 7.25 -12.85 -6.71
CA ASN A 256 8.39 -13.56 -6.13
C ASN A 256 8.94 -14.61 -7.12
N GLY A 257 9.69 -14.15 -8.12
CA GLY A 257 10.11 -14.96 -9.26
C GLY A 257 9.03 -15.06 -10.35
N LYS A 258 9.39 -15.67 -11.50
CA LYS A 258 8.61 -15.62 -12.74
C LYS A 258 7.17 -16.13 -12.62
N ASP A 259 6.97 -17.21 -11.84
CA ASP A 259 5.68 -17.85 -11.60
C ASP A 259 5.26 -17.78 -10.11
N GLY A 260 5.86 -16.85 -9.37
CA GLY A 260 5.63 -16.69 -7.94
C GLY A 260 4.31 -16.00 -7.59
N GLU A 261 4.05 -15.94 -6.29
CA GLU A 261 2.96 -15.13 -5.74
C GLU A 261 3.24 -13.64 -6.02
N VAL A 262 2.16 -12.88 -6.23
CA VAL A 262 2.26 -11.41 -6.29
C VAL A 262 2.53 -10.89 -4.88
N VAL A 263 3.58 -10.06 -4.77
CA VAL A 263 4.10 -9.51 -3.51
C VAL A 263 4.14 -7.99 -3.48
N ALA A 264 3.95 -7.33 -4.62
CA ALA A 264 3.68 -5.89 -4.68
C ALA A 264 2.66 -5.58 -5.78
N ILE A 265 1.85 -4.54 -5.53
CA ILE A 265 0.85 -4.00 -6.43
C ILE A 265 1.06 -2.49 -6.48
N ARG A 266 0.98 -1.90 -7.67
CA ARG A 266 1.10 -0.47 -7.89
C ARG A 266 0.03 0.01 -8.85
N ILE A 267 -0.72 1.03 -8.45
CA ILE A 267 -1.64 1.75 -9.33
C ILE A 267 -1.13 3.17 -9.46
N SER A 268 -0.72 3.57 -10.66
CA SER A 268 -0.23 4.92 -10.95
C SER A 268 -1.22 5.68 -11.81
N GLN A 269 -1.44 6.95 -11.50
CA GLN A 269 -2.33 7.85 -12.20
C GLN A 269 -1.57 9.12 -12.56
N GLN A 270 -1.39 9.34 -13.85
CA GLN A 270 -0.65 10.46 -14.40
C GLN A 270 -1.61 11.36 -15.16
N LEU A 271 -1.53 12.68 -14.96
CA LEU A 271 -2.23 13.64 -15.80
C LEU A 271 -1.74 13.55 -17.25
N LEU A 272 -2.68 13.52 -18.19
CA LEU A 272 -2.42 13.63 -19.63
C LEU A 272 -2.06 15.07 -20.02
#